data_AF-A0A392NWX9-F1
#
_entry.id   AF-A0A392NWX9-F1
#
_cell.length_a   1.000
_cell.length_b   1.000
_cell.length_c   1.000
_cell.angle_alpha   90.00
_cell.angle_beta   90.00
_cell.angle_gamma   90.00
#
_symmetry.space_group_name_H-M   'P 1'
#
loop_
_entity.id
_entity.type
_entity.pdbx_description
1 polymer ?
#
loop_
_entity_poly.entity_id
_entity_poly.type
_entity_poly.pdbx_seq_one_letter_code
_entity_poly.pdbx_strand_id
1 'polypeptide(L)' 'MRACPHHGLEQWLIIYTFYNGLLYNTRMTIDAAAGGALMDKPFKEAYELIENMAQNHYQ' A
#
# COMPACT_ATOMS: atom_id res chain seq x y z
N MET A 1 6.49 23.52 -21.64
CA MET A 1 5.64 22.49 -21.01
C MET A 1 5.49 22.88 -19.55
N ARG A 2 4.27 23.20 -19.09
CA ARG A 2 4.00 23.41 -17.66
C ARG A 2 3.78 22.03 -17.05
N ALA A 3 4.75 21.51 -16.30
CA ALA A 3 4.51 20.39 -15.41
C ALA A 3 3.47 20.86 -14.37
N CYS A 4 2.30 20.23 -14.36
CA CYS A 4 1.30 20.47 -13.33
C CYS A 4 1.93 20.24 -11.94
N PRO A 5 1.60 21.04 -10.92
CA PRO A 5 2.08 20.79 -9.54
C PRO A 5 1.58 19.45 -8.96
N HIS A 6 0.64 18.79 -9.64
CA HIS A 6 0.08 17.47 -9.31
C HIS A 6 0.63 16.33 -10.21
N HIS A 7 1.68 16.57 -11.00
CA HIS A 7 2.31 15.49 -11.77
C HIS A 7 3.20 14.65 -10.84
N GLY A 8 2.57 13.73 -10.11
CA GLY A 8 3.27 12.73 -9.31
C GLY A 8 3.09 12.92 -7.81
N LEU A 9 1.91 12.62 -7.28
CA LEU A 9 1.95 11.85 -6.03
C LEU A 9 2.63 10.54 -6.41
N GLU A 10 3.90 10.40 -6.06
CA GLU A 10 4.64 9.19 -6.37
C GLU A 10 3.83 8.02 -5.81
N GLN A 11 3.53 7.03 -6.64
CA GLN A 11 2.59 5.96 -6.29
C GLN A 11 2.96 5.27 -4.97
N TRP A 12 4.26 5.20 -4.66
CA TRP A 12 4.75 4.70 -3.38
C TRP A 12 4.28 5.53 -2.17
N LEU A 13 4.07 6.85 -2.31
CA LEU A 13 3.61 7.72 -1.23
C LEU A 13 2.18 7.38 -0.79
N ILE A 14 1.35 6.86 -1.70
CA ILE A 14 0.00 6.38 -1.37
C ILE A 14 0.11 5.17 -0.44
N ILE A 15 0.93 4.18 -0.79
CA ILE A 15 1.16 2.98 0.03
C ILE A 15 1.82 3.36 1.36
N TYR A 16 2.80 4.26 1.33
CA TYR A 16 3.48 4.78 2.52
C TYR A 16 2.51 5.44 3.48
N THR A 17 1.66 6.35 2.99
CA THR A 17 0.70 7.07 3.82
C THR A 17 -0.35 6.12 4.39
N PHE A 18 -0.86 5.20 3.55
CA PHE A 18 -1.78 4.16 3.99
C PHE A 18 -1.18 3.33 5.13
N TYR A 19 -0.02 2.72 4.91
CA TYR A 19 0.63 1.83 5.87
C TYR A 19 1.00 2.53 7.18
N ASN A 20 1.49 3.77 7.12
CA ASN A 20 1.81 4.55 8.33
C ASN A 20 0.56 4.99 9.10
N GLY A 21 -0.59 5.08 8.44
CA GLY A 21 -1.89 5.33 9.08
C GLY A 21 -2.48 4.12 9.80
N LEU A 22 -1.95 2.91 9.58
CA LEU A 22 -2.48 1.68 10.17
C LEU A 22 -2.06 1.49 11.62
N LEU A 23 -2.89 0.79 12.38
CA LEU A 23 -2.54 0.27 13.69
C LEU A 23 -1.44 -0.80 13.57
N TYR A 24 -0.64 -0.95 14.63
CA TYR A 24 0.50 -1.88 14.64
C TYR A 24 0.13 -3.32 14.29
N ASN A 25 -0.97 -3.83 14.87
CA ASN A 25 -1.47 -5.16 14.58
C ASN A 25 -1.88 -5.34 13.11
N THR A 26 -2.52 -4.32 12.52
CA THR A 26 -2.91 -4.35 11.10
C THR A 26 -1.67 -4.36 10.19
N ARG A 27 -0.62 -3.60 10.51
CA ARG A 27 0.65 -3.64 9.76
C ARG A 27 1.27 -5.03 9.80
N MET A 28 1.34 -5.63 10.99
CA MET A 28 1.86 -7.00 11.17
C MET A 28 1.09 -8.02 10.33
N THR A 29 -0.25 -7.92 10.26
CA THR A 29 -1.07 -8.81 9.42
C THR A 29 -0.76 -8.62 7.94
N ILE A 30 -0.61 -7.38 7.48
CA ILE A 30 -0.30 -7.10 6.08
C ILE A 30 1.11 -7.56 5.71
N ASP A 31 2.11 -7.34 6.57
CA ASP A 31 3.48 -7.81 6.33
C ASP A 31 3.55 -9.34 6.30
N ALA A 32 2.81 -10.03 7.18
CA ALA A 32 2.69 -11.48 7.14
C ALA A 32 2.09 -11.97 5.81
N ALA A 33 1.04 -11.30 5.31
CA ALA A 33 0.42 -11.63 4.03
C ALA A 33 1.33 -11.32 2.83
N ALA A 34 2.18 -10.28 2.92
CA ALA A 34 3.18 -9.94 1.92
C ALA A 34 4.40 -10.90 1.93
N GLY A 35 4.53 -11.74 2.96
CA GLY A 35 5.69 -12.62 3.16
C GLY A 35 6.96 -11.85 3.58
N GLY A 36 6.81 -10.71 4.25
CA GLY A 36 7.88 -9.77 4.58
C GLY A 36 7.34 -8.34 4.68
N ALA A 37 8.21 -7.34 4.81
CA ALA A 37 7.74 -5.96 4.87
C ALA A 37 7.03 -5.57 3.56
N LEU A 38 5.80 -5.06 3.65
CA LEU A 38 5.03 -4.57 2.50
C LEU A 38 5.80 -3.49 1.72
N MET A 39 6.55 -2.65 2.46
CA MET A 39 7.34 -1.56 1.89
C MET A 39 8.48 -2.01 0.99
N ASP A 40 8.90 -3.28 1.07
CA ASP A 40 9.93 -3.83 0.20
C ASP A 40 9.35 -4.32 -1.14
N LYS A 41 8.02 -4.32 -1.29
CA LYS A 41 7.35 -4.77 -2.50
C LYS A 41 7.26 -3.66 -3.55
N PRO A 42 7.31 -4.00 -4.85
CA PRO A 42 6.95 -3.06 -5.91
C PRO A 42 5.54 -2.51 -5.68
N PHE A 43 5.30 -1.24 -6.05
CA PHE A 43 4.02 -0.58 -5.85
C PHE A 43 2.82 -1.42 -6.31
N LYS A 44 2.92 -2.03 -7.48
CA LYS A 44 1.86 -2.85 -8.06
C LYS A 44 1.49 -4.04 -7.17
N GLU A 45 2.48 -4.77 -6.66
CA GLU A 45 2.27 -5.93 -5.78
C GLU A 45 1.68 -5.50 -4.43
N ALA A 46 2.20 -4.42 -3.85
CA ALA A 46 1.66 -3.89 -2.59
C ALA A 46 0.20 -3.43 -2.74
N TYR A 47 -0.12 -2.74 -3.85
CA TYR A 47 -1.46 -2.28 -4.15
C TYR A 47 -2.43 -3.45 -4.37
N GLU A 48 -2.06 -4.44 -5.20
CA GLU A 48 -2.87 -5.62 -5.46
C GLU A 48 -3.14 -6.43 -4.19
N LEU A 49 -2.15 -6.57 -3.30
CA LEU A 49 -2.33 -7.24 -2.02
C LEU A 49 -3.37 -6.52 -1.13
N ILE A 50 -3.26 -5.20 -0.98
CA ILE A 50 -4.21 -4.41 -0.19
C ILE A 50 -5.62 -4.54 -0.75
N GLU A 51 -5.76 -4.41 -2.08
CA GLU A 51 -7.05 -4.52 -2.76
C GLU A 51 -7.67 -5.91 -2.57
N ASN A 52 -6.88 -6.98 -2.72
CA ASN A 52 -7.34 -8.35 -2.48
C ASN A 52 -7.77 -8.56 -1.02
N MET A 53 -7.03 -8.02 -0.06
CA MET A 53 -7.40 -8.10 1.36
C MET A 53 -8.70 -7.33 1.66
N ALA A 54 -8.89 -6.17 1.03
CA ALA A 54 -10.12 -5.40 1.14
C ALA A 54 -11.32 -6.15 0.54
N GLN A 55 -11.15 -6.78 -0.63
CA GLN A 55 -12.20 -7.56 -1.30
C GLN A 55 -12.57 -8.83 -0.53
N ASN A 56 -11.60 -9.51 0.09
CA ASN A 56 -11.86 -10.68 0.94
C ASN A 56 -12.69 -10.35 2.20
N HIS A 57 -12.76 -9.08 2.62
CA HIS A 57 -13.59 -8.67 3.76
C HIS A 57 -15.07 -8.48 3.40
N TYR A 58 -15.43 -8.55 2.11
CA TYR A 58 -16.81 -8.42 1.63
C TYR A 58 -17.45 -9.77 1.22
N GLN A 59 -16.80 -10.89 1.52
CA GLN A 59 -17.34 -12.25 1.35
C GLN A 59 -17.84 -12.85 2.66
#